data_AF-A0A177G892-F1
#
_entry.id   AF-A0A177G892-F1
#
_cell.length_a   1.000
_cell.length_b   1.000
_cell.length_c   1.000
_cell.angle_alpha   90.00
_cell.angle_beta   90.00
_cell.angle_gamma   90.00
#
_symmetry.space_group_name_H-M   'P 1'
#
loop_
_entity.id
_entity.type
_entity.pdbx_description
1 polymer ?
#
loop_
_entity_poly.entity_id
_entity_poly.type
_entity_poly.pdbx_seq_one_letter_code
_entity_poly.pdbx_strand_id
1 'polypeptide(L)'
;MSETDPAARAFEDLCAEMTVLRRSVEALPQAWRDNRPPDYTEDLARVVKAMNVVGARMKAIEDTPTLKMTPQAYGQGIRQAGLSASQEIQAAFQEAIGEVQGERQKLAHIIGQSRHQDRQNWWLLGVGLACLVVGIGLSPVLAYLLPSSVGTRVASFIVGEKDRWNSGAMMMAVSNPEGWQRVREDSQLVETNRDRIAACQKAASGQEKTQKPCIITVPAQQE
;
A
#
# COMPACT_ATOMS: atom_id res chain seq x y z
N MET A 1 113.75 -66.76 71.13
CA MET A 1 112.66 -65.76 71.05
C MET A 1 113.07 -64.62 71.95
N SER A 2 113.49 -63.48 71.40
CA SER A 2 113.80 -62.32 72.24
C SER A 2 112.50 -61.56 72.44
N GLU A 3 111.98 -61.63 73.66
CA GLU A 3 110.75 -60.95 74.08
C GLU A 3 110.96 -59.44 73.94
N THR A 4 110.42 -58.86 72.86
CA THR A 4 110.46 -57.41 72.66
C THR A 4 109.49 -56.77 73.64
N ASP A 5 110.01 -55.89 74.48
CA ASP A 5 109.31 -55.14 75.54
C ASP A 5 107.97 -54.56 75.03
N PRO A 6 106.82 -54.86 75.68
CA PRO A 6 105.51 -54.36 75.28
C PRO A 6 105.43 -52.83 75.20
N ALA A 7 106.25 -52.11 75.98
CA ALA A 7 106.31 -50.65 75.91
C ALA A 7 106.92 -50.15 74.59
N ALA A 8 107.90 -50.87 74.04
CA ALA A 8 108.53 -50.52 72.76
C ALA A 8 107.54 -50.69 71.59
N ARG A 9 106.72 -51.75 71.61
CA ARG A 9 105.68 -51.96 70.59
C ARG A 9 104.59 -50.88 70.64
N ALA A 10 104.17 -50.46 71.82
CA ALA A 10 103.17 -49.40 71.96
C ALA A 10 103.69 -48.04 71.43
N PHE A 11 104.98 -47.77 71.60
CA PHE A 11 105.60 -46.55 71.07
C PHE A 11 105.73 -46.59 69.54
N GLU A 12 106.13 -47.72 68.96
CA GLU A 12 106.17 -47.89 67.51
C GLU A 12 104.78 -47.72 66.87
N ASP A 13 103.73 -48.25 67.51
CA ASP A 13 102.35 -48.12 67.04
C ASP A 13 101.88 -46.65 67.08
N LEU A 14 102.21 -45.92 68.15
CA LEU A 14 101.94 -44.49 68.25
C LEU A 14 102.69 -43.68 67.18
N CYS A 15 103.96 -44.02 66.91
CA CYS A 15 104.73 -43.39 65.84
C CYS A 15 104.12 -43.69 64.45
N ALA A 16 103.59 -44.89 64.24
CA ALA A 16 102.88 -45.25 63.02
C ALA A 16 101.59 -44.43 62.86
N GLU A 17 100.77 -44.31 63.91
CA GLU A 17 99.56 -43.50 63.90
C GLU A 17 99.85 -42.01 63.66
N MET A 18 100.87 -41.45 64.32
CA MET A 18 101.25 -40.04 64.16
C MET A 18 101.73 -39.76 62.72
N THR A 19 102.37 -40.74 62.07
CA THR A 19 102.77 -40.64 60.67
C THR A 19 101.55 -40.66 59.74
N VAL A 20 100.54 -41.46 60.03
CA VAL A 20 99.26 -41.47 59.29
C VAL A 20 98.52 -40.15 59.46
N LEU A 21 98.43 -39.64 60.68
CA LEU A 21 97.78 -38.37 60.99
C LEU A 21 98.49 -37.19 60.31
N ARG A 22 99.83 -37.21 60.32
CA ARG A 22 100.63 -36.20 59.62
C ARG A 22 100.35 -36.23 58.12
N ARG A 23 100.34 -37.42 57.52
CA ARG A 23 100.07 -37.58 56.09
C ARG A 23 98.64 -37.18 55.72
N SER A 24 97.65 -37.42 56.58
CA SER A 24 96.27 -36.95 56.34
C SER A 24 96.15 -35.43 56.45
N VAL A 25 96.81 -34.81 57.43
CA VAL A 25 96.87 -33.34 57.57
C VAL A 25 97.64 -32.69 56.41
N GLU A 26 98.73 -33.30 55.94
CA GLU A 26 99.49 -32.83 54.78
C GLU A 26 98.67 -32.94 53.47
N ALA A 27 97.70 -33.86 53.39
CA ALA A 27 96.81 -34.01 52.23
C ALA A 27 95.56 -33.09 52.26
N LEU A 28 95.16 -32.56 53.42
CA LEU A 28 93.97 -31.72 53.58
C LEU A 28 93.93 -30.47 52.65
N PRO A 29 95.02 -29.70 52.48
CA PRO A 29 95.02 -28.51 51.62
C PRO A 29 94.75 -28.81 50.15
N GLN A 30 95.03 -30.03 49.69
CA GLN A 30 94.74 -30.45 48.32
C GLN A 30 93.29 -30.90 48.19
N ALA A 31 92.79 -31.71 49.14
CA ALA A 31 91.38 -32.09 49.21
C ALA A 31 90.43 -30.87 49.29
N TRP A 32 90.84 -29.81 50.00
CA TRP A 32 90.05 -28.57 50.10
C TRP A 32 90.02 -27.77 48.80
N ARG A 33 91.10 -27.82 48.00
CA ARG A 33 91.13 -27.20 46.66
C ARG A 33 90.28 -27.98 45.66
N ASP A 34 90.35 -29.31 45.71
CA ASP A 34 89.64 -30.19 44.79
C ASP A 34 88.12 -30.19 45.05
N ASN A 35 87.68 -29.94 46.29
CA ASN A 35 86.26 -29.92 46.69
C ASN A 35 85.73 -28.50 46.95
N ARG A 36 86.33 -27.45 46.37
CA ARG A 36 85.84 -26.07 46.53
C ARG A 36 84.48 -25.92 45.82
N PRO A 37 83.43 -25.39 46.47
CA PRO A 37 82.17 -25.09 45.81
C PRO A 37 82.37 -24.14 44.61
N PRO A 38 81.66 -24.33 43.49
CA PRO A 38 81.69 -23.40 42.37
C PRO A 38 81.30 -21.98 42.80
N ASP A 39 81.94 -20.96 42.23
CA ASP A 39 81.55 -19.56 42.49
C ASP A 39 80.35 -19.19 41.59
N TYR A 40 79.17 -19.07 42.18
CA TYR A 40 77.93 -18.73 41.49
C TYR A 40 77.66 -17.22 41.41
N THR A 41 78.62 -16.37 41.84
CA THR A 41 78.42 -14.92 41.91
C THR A 41 78.08 -14.32 40.55
N GLU A 42 78.73 -14.78 39.47
CA GLU A 42 78.45 -14.32 38.11
C GLU A 42 77.04 -14.73 37.64
N ASP A 43 76.63 -15.97 37.92
CA ASP A 43 75.30 -16.48 37.58
C ASP A 43 74.21 -15.75 38.36
N LEU A 44 74.43 -15.50 39.65
CA LEU A 44 73.49 -14.73 40.48
C LEU A 44 73.33 -13.30 39.95
N ALA A 45 74.44 -12.66 39.54
CA ALA A 45 74.41 -11.34 38.92
C ALA A 45 73.63 -11.34 37.59
N ARG A 46 73.76 -12.41 36.79
CA ARG A 46 72.99 -12.59 35.55
C ARG A 46 71.49 -12.72 35.82
N VAL A 47 71.10 -13.47 36.84
CA VAL A 47 69.70 -13.63 37.25
C VAL A 47 69.12 -12.30 37.73
N VAL A 48 69.83 -11.54 38.58
CA VAL A 48 69.39 -10.22 39.04
C VAL A 48 69.20 -9.26 37.87
N LYS A 49 70.11 -9.26 36.89
CA LYS A 49 69.99 -8.45 35.68
C LYS A 49 68.75 -8.82 34.87
N ALA A 50 68.46 -10.12 34.71
CA ALA A 50 67.25 -10.57 34.03
C ALA A 50 65.97 -10.13 34.76
N MET A 51 65.94 -10.22 36.10
CA MET A 51 64.79 -9.76 36.89
C MET A 51 64.57 -8.25 36.76
N ASN A 52 65.64 -7.45 36.72
CA ASN A 52 65.52 -6.01 36.49
C ASN A 52 64.92 -5.67 35.11
N VAL A 53 65.29 -6.42 34.06
CA VAL A 53 64.70 -6.26 32.72
C VAL A 53 63.21 -6.60 32.74
N VAL A 54 62.83 -7.68 33.43
CA VAL A 54 61.41 -8.06 33.60
C VAL A 54 60.65 -6.97 34.35
N GLY A 55 61.19 -6.45 35.45
CA GLY A 55 60.58 -5.36 36.22
C GLY A 55 60.37 -4.09 35.39
N ALA A 56 61.36 -3.71 34.57
CA ALA A 56 61.24 -2.57 33.66
C ALA A 56 60.15 -2.76 32.60
N ARG A 57 60.02 -3.97 32.03
CA ARG A 57 58.94 -4.29 31.09
C ARG A 57 57.56 -4.30 31.76
N MET A 58 57.47 -4.82 32.97
CA MET A 58 56.22 -4.83 33.75
C MET A 58 55.74 -3.40 34.01
N LYS A 59 56.65 -2.50 34.40
CA LYS A 59 56.35 -1.07 34.59
C LYS A 59 55.88 -0.40 33.30
N ALA A 60 56.52 -0.68 32.16
CA ALA A 60 56.10 -0.16 30.87
C ALA A 60 54.71 -0.66 30.45
N ILE A 61 54.36 -1.90 30.78
CA ILE A 61 53.02 -2.46 30.57
C ILE A 61 52.01 -1.74 31.47
N GLU A 62 52.31 -1.56 32.75
CA GLU A 62 51.45 -0.83 33.71
C GLU A 62 51.22 0.64 33.31
N ASP A 63 52.23 1.29 32.74
CA ASP A 63 52.14 2.66 32.23
C ASP A 63 51.33 2.76 30.92
N THR A 64 51.01 1.64 30.27
CA THR A 64 50.24 1.65 29.02
C THR A 64 48.76 1.96 29.30
N PRO A 65 48.18 3.01 28.67
CA PRO A 65 46.81 3.46 28.94
C PRO A 65 45.72 2.44 28.58
N THR A 66 46.05 1.37 27.85
CA THR A 66 45.14 0.25 27.57
C THR A 66 44.71 -0.50 28.83
N LEU A 67 45.52 -0.52 29.89
CA LEU A 67 45.16 -1.11 31.19
C LEU A 67 44.30 -0.18 32.06
N LYS A 68 44.31 1.14 31.79
CA LYS A 68 43.47 2.14 32.48
C LYS A 68 42.08 2.28 31.86
N MET A 69 41.91 1.83 30.62
CA MET A 69 40.59 1.68 29.99
C MET A 69 39.92 0.43 30.56
N THR A 70 39.09 0.62 31.58
CA THR A 70 38.32 -0.47 32.16
C THR A 70 37.35 -1.05 31.12
N PRO A 71 37.02 -2.34 31.15
CA PRO A 71 36.00 -2.93 30.26
C PRO A 71 34.65 -2.20 30.36
N GLN A 72 34.38 -1.53 31.49
CA GLN A 72 33.24 -0.64 31.69
C GLN A 72 33.30 0.60 30.79
N ALA A 73 34.46 1.20 30.55
CA ALA A 73 34.62 2.35 29.65
C ALA A 73 34.34 1.97 28.18
N TYR A 74 34.81 0.81 27.74
CA TYR A 74 34.45 0.26 26.42
C TYR A 74 32.95 -0.02 26.32
N GLY A 75 32.34 -0.60 27.37
CA GLY A 75 30.90 -0.83 27.44
C GLY A 75 30.08 0.46 27.38
N GLN A 76 30.55 1.54 28.01
CA GLN A 76 29.91 2.86 27.94
C GLN A 76 30.02 3.47 26.54
N GLY A 77 31.19 3.39 25.90
CA GLY A 77 31.38 3.86 24.52
C GLY A 77 30.49 3.11 23.52
N ILE A 78 30.42 1.78 23.62
CA ILE A 78 29.53 0.94 22.79
C ILE A 78 28.06 1.27 23.05
N ARG A 79 27.67 1.48 24.31
CA ARG A 79 26.28 1.82 24.65
C ARG A 79 25.90 3.20 24.11
N GLN A 80 26.80 4.18 24.18
CA GLN A 80 26.56 5.51 23.67
C GLN A 80 26.48 5.53 22.13
N ALA A 81 27.41 4.84 21.45
CA ALA A 81 27.36 4.65 20.00
C ALA A 81 26.11 3.87 19.55
N GLY A 82 25.71 2.86 20.33
CA GLY A 82 24.50 2.09 20.09
C GLY A 82 23.22 2.92 20.29
N LEU A 83 23.19 3.81 21.29
CA LEU A 83 22.07 4.72 21.51
C LEU A 83 21.96 5.76 20.39
N SER A 84 23.07 6.36 19.94
CA SER A 84 23.06 7.30 18.82
C SER A 84 22.66 6.63 17.52
N ALA A 85 23.20 5.44 17.22
CA ALA A 85 22.80 4.66 16.04
C ALA A 85 21.32 4.26 16.11
N SER A 86 20.82 3.87 17.29
CA SER A 86 19.40 3.53 17.47
C SER A 86 18.49 4.74 17.26
N GLN A 87 18.89 5.92 17.71
CA GLN A 87 18.12 7.16 17.49
C GLN A 87 18.06 7.53 16.01
N GLU A 88 19.18 7.43 15.29
CA GLU A 88 19.27 7.68 13.85
C GLU A 88 18.40 6.69 13.07
N ILE A 89 18.48 5.40 13.43
CA ILE A 89 17.63 4.35 12.85
C ILE A 89 16.16 4.62 13.15
N GLN A 90 15.80 4.99 14.38
CA GLN A 90 14.41 5.32 14.74
C GLN A 90 13.88 6.52 13.95
N ALA A 91 14.68 7.57 13.77
CA ALA A 91 14.29 8.74 12.98
C ALA A 91 14.05 8.35 11.51
N ALA A 92 14.97 7.59 10.90
CA ALA A 92 14.83 7.09 9.54
C ALA A 92 13.61 6.18 9.37
N PHE A 93 13.32 5.30 10.35
CA PHE A 93 12.12 4.47 10.33
C PHE A 93 10.84 5.30 10.47
N GLN A 94 10.81 6.31 11.34
CA GLN A 94 9.63 7.18 11.50
C GLN A 94 9.36 7.99 10.22
N GLU A 95 10.41 8.49 9.58
CA GLU A 95 10.31 9.19 8.30
C GLU A 95 9.78 8.26 7.20
N ALA A 96 10.36 7.08 7.04
CA ALA A 96 9.91 6.08 6.07
C ALA A 96 8.47 5.61 6.34
N ILE A 97 8.10 5.40 7.61
CA ILE A 97 6.72 5.05 7.99
C ILE A 97 5.77 6.20 7.65
N GLY A 98 6.17 7.45 7.89
CA GLY A 98 5.40 8.64 7.55
C GLY A 98 5.18 8.77 6.04
N GLU A 99 6.23 8.56 5.25
CA GLU A 99 6.16 8.59 3.79
C GLU A 99 5.25 7.49 3.25
N VAL A 100 5.41 6.24 3.73
CA VAL A 100 4.55 5.11 3.35
C VAL A 100 3.10 5.33 3.77
N GLN A 101 2.83 5.91 4.95
CA GLN A 101 1.48 6.26 5.37
C GLN A 101 0.88 7.35 4.48
N GLY A 102 1.66 8.36 4.09
CA GLY A 102 1.25 9.40 3.15
C GLY A 102 0.91 8.86 1.77
N GLU A 103 1.74 7.95 1.23
CA GLU A 103 1.44 7.26 -0.02
C GLU A 103 0.21 6.35 0.09
N ARG A 104 0.08 5.59 1.17
CA ARG A 104 -1.12 4.77 1.42
C ARG A 104 -2.39 5.60 1.52
N GLN A 105 -2.34 6.79 2.14
CA GLN A 105 -3.50 7.69 2.18
C GLN A 105 -3.84 8.22 0.79
N LYS A 106 -2.85 8.58 -0.03
CA LYS A 106 -3.06 8.98 -1.44
C LYS A 106 -3.65 7.83 -2.26
N LEU A 107 -3.11 6.62 -2.14
CA LEU A 107 -3.65 5.43 -2.81
C LEU A 107 -5.05 5.07 -2.31
N ALA A 108 -5.31 5.13 -0.99
CA ALA A 108 -6.63 4.88 -0.43
C ALA A 108 -7.65 5.93 -0.87
N HIS A 109 -7.24 7.19 -1.04
CA HIS A 109 -8.08 8.24 -1.59
C HIS A 109 -8.43 7.94 -3.06
N ILE A 110 -7.43 7.63 -3.89
CA ILE A 110 -7.62 7.31 -5.32
C ILE A 110 -8.47 6.03 -5.50
N ILE A 111 -8.16 4.97 -4.78
CA ILE A 111 -8.84 3.66 -4.87
C ILE A 111 -10.24 3.72 -4.24
N GLY A 112 -10.38 4.42 -3.11
CA GLY A 112 -11.65 4.61 -2.41
C GLY A 112 -12.65 5.42 -3.23
N GLN A 113 -12.19 6.48 -3.91
CA GLN A 113 -13.03 7.28 -4.80
C GLN A 113 -13.42 6.52 -6.08
N SER A 114 -12.48 5.83 -6.72
CA SER A 114 -12.74 5.10 -7.98
C SER A 114 -13.82 4.01 -7.81
N ARG A 115 -13.73 3.16 -6.77
CA ARG A 115 -14.69 2.06 -6.62
C ARG A 115 -16.10 2.51 -6.26
N HIS A 116 -16.24 3.59 -5.49
CA HIS A 116 -17.57 4.13 -5.17
C HIS A 116 -18.19 4.82 -6.38
N GLN A 117 -17.39 5.53 -7.18
CA GLN A 117 -17.90 6.29 -8.32
C GLN A 117 -18.41 5.39 -9.44
N ASP A 118 -17.71 4.30 -9.76
CA ASP A 118 -18.15 3.36 -10.81
C ASP A 118 -19.43 2.62 -10.41
N ARG A 119 -19.51 2.18 -9.14
CA ARG A 119 -20.69 1.49 -8.61
C ARG A 119 -21.91 2.42 -8.56
N GLN A 120 -21.70 3.67 -8.16
CA GLN A 120 -22.76 4.69 -8.10
C GLN A 120 -23.22 5.09 -9.50
N ASN A 121 -22.30 5.28 -10.44
CA ASN A 121 -22.64 5.60 -11.83
C ASN A 121 -23.41 4.45 -12.50
N TRP A 122 -23.00 3.19 -12.27
CA TRP A 122 -23.73 2.04 -12.81
C TRP A 122 -25.13 1.91 -12.21
N TRP A 123 -25.30 2.21 -10.91
CA TRP A 123 -26.63 2.30 -10.28
C TRP A 123 -27.48 3.43 -10.87
N LEU A 124 -26.91 4.61 -11.07
CA LEU A 124 -27.61 5.75 -11.67
C LEU A 124 -28.03 5.46 -13.12
N LEU A 125 -27.16 4.82 -13.90
CA LEU A 125 -27.49 4.37 -15.25
C LEU A 125 -28.58 3.29 -15.23
N GLY A 126 -28.51 2.33 -14.31
CA GLY A 126 -29.53 1.31 -14.14
C GLY A 126 -30.90 1.89 -13.78
N VAL A 127 -30.94 2.81 -12.81
CA VAL A 127 -32.17 3.52 -12.41
C VAL A 127 -32.69 4.40 -13.55
N GLY A 128 -31.81 5.14 -14.24
CA GLY A 128 -32.18 5.96 -15.38
C GLY A 128 -32.80 5.15 -16.51
N LEU A 129 -32.19 4.01 -16.86
CA LEU A 129 -32.73 3.09 -17.86
C LEU A 129 -34.07 2.50 -17.42
N ALA A 130 -34.20 2.07 -16.16
CA ALA A 130 -35.43 1.53 -15.62
C ALA A 130 -36.57 2.58 -15.66
N CYS A 131 -36.30 3.81 -15.22
CA CYS A 131 -37.26 4.91 -15.31
C CYS A 131 -37.66 5.24 -16.74
N LEU A 132 -36.72 5.17 -17.70
CA LEU A 132 -37.01 5.38 -19.12
C LEU A 132 -37.93 4.28 -19.67
N VAL A 133 -37.63 3.02 -19.39
CA VAL A 133 -38.46 1.88 -19.83
C VAL A 133 -39.86 1.97 -19.23
N VAL A 134 -39.96 2.26 -17.93
CA VAL A 134 -41.25 2.44 -17.24
C VAL A 134 -42.00 3.64 -17.80
N GLY A 135 -41.34 4.78 -18.03
CA GLY A 135 -41.96 5.99 -18.57
C GLY A 135 -42.54 5.79 -19.96
N ILE A 136 -41.80 5.13 -20.85
CA ILE A 136 -42.27 4.80 -22.21
C ILE A 136 -43.46 3.84 -22.15
N GLY A 137 -43.40 2.81 -21.30
CA GLY A 137 -44.48 1.84 -21.15
C GLY A 137 -45.76 2.42 -20.53
N LEU A 138 -45.63 3.34 -19.57
CA LEU A 138 -46.76 3.96 -18.87
C LEU A 138 -47.40 5.10 -19.66
N SER A 139 -46.64 5.75 -20.56
CA SER A 139 -47.11 6.89 -21.38
C SER A 139 -48.42 6.62 -22.14
N PRO A 140 -48.57 5.53 -22.93
CA PRO A 140 -49.82 5.28 -23.66
C PRO A 140 -51.01 4.99 -22.74
N VAL A 141 -50.78 4.37 -21.57
CA VAL A 141 -51.82 4.11 -20.57
C VAL A 141 -52.31 5.42 -19.96
N LEU A 142 -51.39 6.32 -19.61
CA LEU A 142 -51.75 7.66 -19.15
C LEU A 142 -52.51 8.44 -20.23
N ALA A 143 -52.07 8.34 -21.50
CA ALA A 143 -52.74 9.01 -22.62
C ALA A 143 -54.20 8.57 -22.79
N TYR A 144 -54.51 7.29 -22.51
CA TYR A 144 -55.86 6.75 -22.59
C TYR A 144 -56.77 7.21 -21.44
N LEU A 145 -56.20 7.47 -20.25
CA LEU A 145 -56.94 7.92 -19.07
C LEU A 145 -57.21 9.44 -19.07
N LEU A 146 -56.57 10.20 -19.96
CA LEU A 146 -56.74 11.65 -20.02
C LEU A 146 -58.14 12.04 -20.52
N PRO A 147 -58.74 13.11 -19.95
CA PRO A 147 -59.96 13.69 -20.50
C PRO A 147 -59.79 14.05 -21.99
N SER A 148 -60.84 13.85 -22.79
CA SER A 148 -60.79 14.01 -24.26
C SER A 148 -60.28 15.39 -24.73
N SER A 149 -60.52 16.45 -23.96
CA SER A 149 -60.03 17.81 -24.24
C SER A 149 -58.51 17.94 -24.13
N VAL A 150 -57.88 17.19 -23.22
CA VAL A 150 -56.42 17.16 -23.02
C VAL A 150 -55.78 16.13 -23.93
N GLY A 151 -56.38 14.94 -24.05
CA GLY A 151 -55.86 13.86 -24.89
C GLY A 151 -55.73 14.26 -26.36
N THR A 152 -56.71 14.98 -26.91
CA THR A 152 -56.65 15.48 -28.29
C THR A 152 -55.60 16.58 -28.52
N ARG A 153 -55.26 17.37 -27.49
CA ARG A 153 -54.16 18.34 -27.55
C ARG A 153 -52.80 17.64 -27.53
N VAL A 154 -52.67 16.60 -26.70
CA VAL A 154 -51.48 15.76 -26.68
C VAL A 154 -51.32 15.00 -28.00
N ALA A 155 -52.40 14.44 -28.54
CA ALA A 155 -52.38 13.77 -29.84
C ALA A 155 -51.96 14.73 -30.97
N SER A 156 -52.49 15.96 -31.02
CA SER A 156 -52.05 16.95 -32.02
C SER A 156 -50.57 17.31 -31.88
N PHE A 157 -50.07 17.39 -30.64
CA PHE A 157 -48.66 17.65 -30.39
C PHE A 157 -47.77 16.49 -30.85
N ILE A 158 -48.18 15.24 -30.62
CA ILE A 158 -47.46 14.03 -31.06
C ILE A 158 -47.45 13.91 -32.58
N VAL A 159 -48.58 14.21 -33.24
CA VAL A 159 -48.71 14.19 -34.71
C VAL A 159 -47.88 15.31 -35.34
N GLY A 160 -47.67 16.43 -34.63
CA GLY A 160 -46.76 17.51 -35.04
C GLY A 160 -47.35 18.49 -36.06
N GLU A 161 -48.67 18.49 -36.23
CA GLU A 161 -49.38 19.39 -37.14
C GLU A 161 -49.70 20.75 -36.48
N LYS A 162 -49.96 21.77 -37.32
CA LYS A 162 -50.12 23.17 -36.87
C LYS A 162 -51.27 23.39 -35.89
N ASP A 163 -52.32 22.58 -36.00
CA ASP A 163 -53.50 22.64 -35.17
C ASP A 163 -54.21 21.28 -35.08
N ARG A 164 -55.22 21.21 -34.21
CA ARG A 164 -55.96 19.97 -33.93
C ARG A 164 -56.75 19.47 -35.14
N TRP A 165 -57.23 20.36 -36.00
CA TRP A 165 -57.97 20.00 -37.21
C TRP A 165 -57.02 19.39 -38.24
N ASN A 166 -55.88 20.03 -38.50
CA ASN A 166 -54.83 19.48 -39.38
C ASN A 166 -54.30 18.13 -38.88
N SER A 167 -54.13 17.98 -37.56
CA SER A 167 -53.74 16.70 -36.95
C SER A 167 -54.78 15.61 -37.23
N GLY A 168 -56.07 15.93 -37.07
CA GLY A 168 -57.16 15.00 -37.37
C GLY A 168 -57.23 14.64 -38.85
N ALA A 169 -57.06 15.62 -39.74
CA ALA A 169 -56.99 15.42 -41.18
C ALA A 169 -55.83 14.48 -41.56
N MET A 170 -54.63 14.69 -40.99
CA MET A 170 -53.47 13.84 -41.21
C MET A 170 -53.72 12.40 -40.73
N MET A 171 -54.29 12.23 -39.52
CA MET A 171 -54.63 10.90 -38.99
C MET A 171 -55.65 10.17 -39.87
N MET A 172 -56.69 10.85 -40.35
CA MET A 172 -57.67 10.28 -41.26
C MET A 172 -57.04 9.89 -42.61
N ALA A 173 -56.19 10.77 -43.16
CA ALA A 173 -55.49 10.54 -44.42
C ALA A 173 -54.53 9.35 -44.36
N VAL A 174 -53.76 9.21 -43.27
CA VAL A 174 -52.81 8.11 -43.08
C VAL A 174 -53.52 6.78 -42.81
N SER A 175 -54.62 6.80 -42.06
CA SER A 175 -55.40 5.60 -41.73
C SER A 175 -56.19 5.05 -42.92
N ASN A 176 -56.83 5.92 -43.69
CA ASN A 176 -57.61 5.55 -44.87
C ASN A 176 -57.57 6.66 -45.94
N PRO A 177 -56.61 6.60 -46.88
CA PRO A 177 -56.44 7.63 -47.90
C PRO A 177 -57.67 7.81 -48.79
N GLU A 178 -58.29 6.71 -49.23
CA GLU A 178 -59.50 6.74 -50.09
C GLU A 178 -60.72 7.28 -49.35
N GLY A 179 -60.84 6.95 -48.06
CA GLY A 179 -61.87 7.50 -47.19
C GLY A 179 -61.71 9.01 -46.99
N TRP A 180 -60.48 9.47 -46.74
CA TRP A 180 -60.20 10.89 -46.59
C TRP A 180 -60.42 11.69 -47.88
N GLN A 181 -60.07 11.10 -49.03
CA GLN A 181 -60.30 11.71 -50.32
C GLN A 181 -61.81 11.94 -50.57
N ARG A 182 -62.66 10.95 -50.25
CA ARG A 182 -64.12 11.12 -50.31
C ARG A 182 -64.63 12.23 -49.40
N VAL A 183 -64.14 12.30 -48.16
CA VAL A 183 -64.51 13.39 -47.22
C VAL A 183 -64.14 14.76 -47.80
N ARG A 184 -62.97 14.88 -48.43
CA ARG A 184 -62.54 16.12 -49.09
C ARG A 184 -63.42 16.48 -50.28
N GLU A 185 -63.73 15.51 -51.14
CA GLU A 185 -64.58 15.70 -52.32
C GLU A 185 -66.00 16.12 -51.91
N ASP A 186 -66.58 15.43 -50.92
CA ASP A 186 -67.88 15.79 -50.34
C ASP A 186 -67.85 17.20 -49.72
N SER A 187 -66.78 17.53 -48.99
CA SER A 187 -66.60 18.87 -48.40
C SER A 187 -66.50 19.95 -49.48
N GLN A 188 -65.78 19.69 -50.57
CA GLN A 188 -65.66 20.62 -51.70
C GLN A 188 -67.00 20.82 -52.41
N LEU A 189 -67.78 19.75 -52.60
CA LEU A 189 -69.12 19.82 -53.16
C LEU A 189 -70.05 20.66 -52.27
N VAL A 190 -70.00 20.46 -50.95
CA VAL A 190 -70.80 21.24 -49.98
C VAL A 190 -70.35 22.70 -49.98
N GLU A 191 -69.06 23.00 -49.96
CA GLU A 191 -68.56 24.38 -49.94
C GLU A 191 -68.94 25.13 -51.23
N THR A 192 -68.82 24.47 -52.39
CA THR A 192 -69.25 25.02 -53.69
C THR A 192 -70.75 25.36 -53.70
N ASN A 193 -71.56 24.62 -52.94
CA ASN A 193 -73.00 24.77 -52.88
C ASN A 193 -73.50 25.38 -51.56
N ARG A 194 -72.62 25.96 -50.75
CA ARG A 194 -72.90 26.30 -49.34
C ARG A 194 -74.17 27.13 -49.16
N ASP A 195 -74.31 28.20 -49.93
CA ASP A 195 -75.47 29.09 -49.85
C ASP A 195 -76.76 28.41 -50.32
N ARG A 196 -76.68 27.59 -51.37
CA ARG A 196 -77.83 26.83 -51.91
C ARG A 196 -78.29 25.76 -50.93
N ILE A 197 -77.36 25.05 -50.31
CA ILE A 197 -77.64 24.05 -49.29
C ILE A 197 -78.25 24.72 -48.06
N ALA A 198 -77.72 25.86 -47.61
CA ALA A 198 -78.28 26.61 -46.49
C ALA A 198 -79.72 27.09 -46.76
N ALA A 199 -79.97 27.65 -47.95
CA ALA A 199 -81.31 28.07 -48.36
C ALA A 199 -82.28 26.88 -48.46
N CYS A 200 -81.82 25.77 -49.03
CA CYS A 200 -82.54 24.50 -49.12
C CYS A 200 -82.93 23.96 -47.73
N GLN A 201 -81.97 23.91 -46.80
CA GLN A 201 -82.20 23.47 -45.42
C GLN A 201 -83.22 24.37 -44.71
N LYS A 202 -83.17 25.69 -44.92
CA LYS A 202 -84.15 26.64 -44.37
C LYS A 202 -85.56 26.41 -44.96
N ALA A 203 -85.65 26.13 -46.25
CA ALA A 203 -86.91 25.82 -46.91
C ALA A 203 -87.50 24.46 -46.49
N ALA A 204 -86.64 23.47 -46.21
CA ALA A 204 -87.04 22.15 -45.72
C ALA A 204 -87.43 22.15 -44.23
N SER A 205 -86.82 23.02 -43.41
CA SER A 205 -87.11 23.16 -41.98
C SER A 205 -88.28 24.11 -41.65
N GLY A 206 -88.95 24.65 -42.68
CA GLY A 206 -90.19 25.44 -42.54
C GLY A 206 -91.39 24.63 -42.01
N GLN A 207 -92.57 25.26 -41.98
CA GLN A 207 -93.74 24.81 -41.21
C GLN A 207 -94.22 23.37 -41.44
N GLU A 208 -93.91 22.75 -42.58
CA GLU A 208 -94.36 21.38 -42.89
C GLU A 208 -93.27 20.29 -42.79
N LYS A 209 -92.00 20.62 -42.48
CA LYS A 209 -90.89 19.65 -42.35
C LYS A 209 -90.88 18.56 -43.45
N THR A 210 -91.18 18.95 -44.69
CA THR A 210 -91.22 18.04 -45.84
C THR A 210 -89.87 17.99 -46.55
N GLN A 211 -89.51 16.80 -47.07
CA GLN A 211 -88.32 16.65 -47.91
C GLN A 211 -88.46 17.54 -49.14
N LYS A 212 -87.43 18.35 -49.46
CA LYS A 212 -87.42 19.22 -50.64
C LYS A 212 -86.27 18.85 -51.57
N PRO A 213 -86.52 18.70 -52.89
CA PRO A 213 -85.46 18.53 -53.86
C PRO A 213 -84.66 19.83 -54.01
N CYS A 214 -83.34 19.72 -54.07
CA CYS A 214 -82.44 20.86 -54.21
C CYS A 214 -81.39 20.60 -55.28
N ILE A 215 -81.20 21.59 -56.15
CA ILE A 215 -80.29 21.49 -57.28
C ILE A 215 -78.91 21.97 -56.82
N ILE A 216 -77.95 21.05 -56.82
CA ILE A 216 -76.54 21.32 -56.54
C ILE A 216 -75.76 21.41 -57.85
N THR A 217 -74.76 22.27 -57.86
CA THR A 217 -73.76 22.34 -58.93
C THR A 217 -72.67 21.33 -58.62
N VAL A 218 -72.48 20.36 -59.51
CA VAL A 218 -71.33 19.46 -59.47
C VAL A 218 -70.25 20.06 -60.37
N PRO A 219 -69.07 20.44 -59.85
CA PRO A 219 -67.98 20.94 -60.69
C PRO A 219 -67.50 19.83 -61.62
N ALA A 220 -67.17 20.18 -62.88
CA ALA A 220 -66.56 19.23 -63.80
C ALA A 220 -65.20 18.79 -63.25
N GLN A 221 -64.91 17.47 -63.29
CA GLN A 221 -63.59 16.96 -62.94
C GLN A 221 -62.56 17.57 -63.90
N GLN A 222 -61.59 18.29 -63.35
CA GLN A 222 -60.40 18.67 -64.10
C GLN A 222 -59.48 17.45 -64.11
N GLU A 223 -59.22 16.91 -65.31
CA GLU A 223 -58.18 15.87 -65.55
C GLU A 223 -56.80 16.35 -65.10
#